data_AF-A0A815T6Q4-F1
#
_entry.id   AF-A0A815T6Q4-F1
#
_cell.length_a   1.000
_cell.length_b   1.000
_cell.length_c   1.000
_cell.angle_alpha   90.00
_cell.angle_beta   90.00
_cell.angle_gamma   90.00
#
_symmetry.space_group_name_H-M   'P 1'
#
loop_
_entity.id
_entity.type
_entity.pdbx_description
1 polymer ?
#
loop_
_entity_poly.entity_id
_entity_poly.type
_entity_poly.pdbx_seq_one_letter_code
_entity_poly.pdbx_strand_id
1 'polypeptide(L)'
;MKLEQEKRLYKKLQELEVEKNQNSTRNVSLRLSNLTNRGTQSKVVNLSSTVLNKDEECLLGLGLSYIPTSKVDSTKYVAKSIAGVESGIYKYAPVIKEKIVTSVRNTIDNHLKQLFAQHRKNKNLTKEQYLAIKNLKDDDYIIVVPADKGGKLVVMEVNDYIEKIE
;
A
#
# COMPACT_ATOMS: atom_id res chain seq x y z
N MET A 1 17.76 44.60 7.44
CA MET A 1 17.24 44.09 6.15
C MET A 1 17.40 42.58 5.95
N LYS A 2 18.62 42.00 5.94
CA LYS A 2 18.81 40.56 5.67
C LYS A 2 18.09 39.61 6.64
N LEU A 3 18.15 39.88 7.94
CA LEU A 3 17.53 39.03 8.97
C LEU A 3 16.00 38.97 8.88
N GLU A 4 15.37 40.03 8.39
CA GLU A 4 13.90 40.10 8.26
C GLU A 4 13.41 39.34 7.02
N GLN A 5 14.20 39.37 5.94
CA GLN A 5 13.96 38.55 4.75
C GLN A 5 14.10 37.06 5.08
N GLU A 6 15.08 36.68 5.89
CA GLU A 6 15.30 35.31 6.32
C GLU A 6 14.14 34.78 7.18
N LYS A 7 13.63 35.59 8.13
CA LYS A 7 12.44 35.25 8.91
C LYS A 7 11.19 35.08 8.04
N ARG A 8 11.01 35.94 7.02
CA ARG A 8 9.90 35.80 6.06
C ARG A 8 10.03 34.52 5.23
N LEU A 9 11.26 34.14 4.84
CA LEU A 9 11.51 32.93 4.07
C LEU A 9 11.21 31.66 4.89
N TYR A 10 11.66 31.60 6.14
CA TYR A 10 11.37 30.48 7.04
C TYR A 10 9.87 30.31 7.29
N LYS A 11 9.13 31.42 7.49
CA LYS A 11 7.67 31.38 7.64
C LYS A 11 6.98 30.84 6.39
N LYS A 12 7.41 31.28 5.19
CA LYS A 12 6.88 30.82 3.90
C LYS A 12 7.10 29.31 3.70
N LEU A 13 8.26 28.78 4.11
CA LEU A 13 8.57 27.35 4.02
C LEU A 13 7.65 26.51 4.93
N GLN A 14 7.41 26.96 6.16
CA GLN A 14 6.48 26.28 7.08
C GLN A 14 5.04 26.27 6.56
N GLU A 15 4.57 27.40 6.00
CA GLU A 15 3.24 27.51 5.39
C GLU A 15 3.08 26.53 4.21
N LEU A 16 4.09 26.46 3.33
CA LEU A 16 4.09 25.55 2.18
C LEU A 16 4.07 24.07 2.58
N GLU A 17 4.76 23.71 3.67
CA GLU A 17 4.80 22.34 4.17
C GLU A 17 3.45 21.91 4.77
N VAL A 18 2.77 22.82 5.46
CA VAL A 18 1.42 22.62 5.99
C VAL A 18 0.40 22.49 4.85
N GLU A 19 0.45 23.36 3.84
CA GLU A 19 -0.45 23.28 2.68
C GLU A 19 -0.27 21.97 1.90
N LYS A 20 0.97 21.50 1.72
CA LYS A 20 1.25 20.24 1.01
C LYS A 20 0.65 19.04 1.74
N ASN A 21 0.71 19.02 3.07
CA ASN A 21 0.13 17.97 3.90
C ASN A 21 -1.41 18.02 3.94
N GLN A 22 -2.01 19.22 4.02
CA GLN A 22 -3.46 19.41 3.97
C GLN A 22 -4.06 19.07 2.61
N ASN A 23 -3.39 19.46 1.52
CA ASN A 23 -3.86 19.14 0.17
C ASN A 23 -3.68 17.65 -0.15
N SER A 24 -2.62 17.00 0.34
CA SER A 24 -2.44 15.55 0.23
C SER A 24 -3.59 14.79 0.94
N THR A 25 -3.91 15.16 2.18
CA THR A 25 -5.00 14.54 2.96
C THR A 25 -6.40 14.82 2.39
N ARG A 26 -6.68 16.04 1.91
CA ARG A 26 -7.93 16.38 1.21
C ARG A 26 -8.10 15.58 -0.09
N ASN A 27 -7.05 15.44 -0.90
CA ASN A 27 -7.14 14.69 -2.16
C ASN A 27 -7.35 13.18 -1.95
N VAL A 28 -6.77 12.61 -0.89
CA VAL A 28 -7.01 11.21 -0.50
C VAL A 28 -8.43 11.00 -0.01
N SER A 29 -8.94 11.89 0.85
CA SER A 29 -10.30 11.80 1.38
C SER A 29 -11.36 12.02 0.30
N LEU A 30 -11.14 12.94 -0.65
CA LEU A 30 -12.00 13.12 -1.84
C LEU A 30 -12.00 11.90 -2.77
N ARG A 31 -10.84 11.23 -2.96
CA ARG A 31 -10.77 9.98 -3.72
C ARG A 31 -11.48 8.83 -3.02
N LEU A 32 -11.36 8.74 -1.69
CA LEU A 32 -12.04 7.72 -0.90
C LEU A 32 -13.55 7.96 -0.88
N SER A 33 -14.00 9.21 -0.73
CA SER A 33 -15.42 9.57 -0.81
C SER A 33 -15.99 9.31 -2.20
N ASN A 34 -15.21 9.50 -3.27
CA ASN A 34 -15.64 9.20 -4.64
C ASN A 34 -15.64 7.69 -4.94
N LEU A 35 -14.90 6.87 -4.18
CA LEU A 35 -15.00 5.42 -4.20
C LEU A 35 -16.24 4.93 -3.43
N THR A 36 -16.58 5.57 -2.31
CA THR A 36 -17.75 5.22 -1.49
C THR A 36 -19.08 5.81 -2.00
N ASN A 37 -19.04 6.94 -2.73
CA ASN A 37 -20.23 7.63 -3.28
C ASN A 37 -20.60 7.19 -4.71
N ARG A 38 -19.94 6.18 -5.30
CA ARG A 38 -20.53 5.51 -6.46
C ARG A 38 -21.71 4.67 -5.98
N GLY A 39 -22.86 5.33 -5.83
CA GLY A 39 -24.13 4.69 -5.51
C GLY A 39 -24.42 3.52 -6.44
N THR A 40 -24.71 2.38 -5.80
CA THR A 40 -25.85 1.50 -6.11
C THR A 40 -26.04 1.04 -7.56
N GLN A 41 -24.97 0.86 -8.34
CA GLN A 41 -24.94 -0.25 -9.27
C GLN A 41 -23.89 -1.23 -8.75
N SER A 42 -24.36 -2.38 -8.27
CA SER A 42 -23.46 -3.47 -7.91
C SER A 42 -22.57 -3.76 -9.11
N LYS A 43 -21.27 -3.47 -8.95
CA LYS A 43 -20.26 -3.86 -9.92
C LYS A 43 -20.03 -5.36 -9.90
N VAL A 44 -20.63 -6.08 -8.95
CA VAL A 44 -20.44 -7.51 -8.75
C VAL A 44 -21.79 -8.21 -8.94
N VAL A 45 -21.83 -9.22 -9.80
CA VAL A 45 -23.00 -10.07 -9.99
C VAL A 45 -22.60 -11.46 -9.53
N ASN A 46 -23.18 -11.93 -8.42
CA ASN A 46 -22.96 -13.28 -7.96
C ASN A 46 -24.00 -14.21 -8.59
N LEU A 47 -23.53 -15.15 -9.41
CA LEU A 47 -24.30 -16.24 -10.01
C LEU A 47 -23.95 -17.59 -9.38
N SER A 48 -23.00 -17.63 -8.45
CA SER A 48 -22.61 -18.86 -7.75
C SER A 48 -23.59 -19.19 -6.61
N SER A 49 -23.57 -20.44 -6.16
CA SER A 49 -24.31 -20.89 -4.97
C SER A 49 -23.71 -20.38 -3.64
N THR A 50 -22.47 -19.88 -3.66
CA THR A 50 -21.77 -19.38 -2.47
C THR A 50 -22.24 -17.98 -2.09
N VAL A 51 -22.43 -17.73 -0.78
CA VAL A 51 -22.79 -16.40 -0.27
C VAL A 51 -21.51 -15.61 -0.03
N LEU A 52 -21.32 -14.54 -0.80
CA LEU A 52 -20.19 -13.63 -0.63
C LEU A 52 -20.31 -12.85 0.68
N ASN A 53 -19.19 -12.75 1.40
CA ASN A 53 -19.10 -11.87 2.55
C ASN A 53 -19.09 -10.40 2.10
N LYS A 54 -19.52 -9.49 2.97
CA LYS A 54 -19.52 -8.04 2.72
C LYS A 54 -18.12 -7.51 2.34
N ASP A 55 -17.07 -8.06 2.93
CA ASP A 55 -15.69 -7.68 2.60
C ASP A 55 -15.26 -8.19 1.22
N GLU A 56 -15.75 -9.34 0.78
CA GLU A 56 -15.53 -9.91 -0.56
C GLU A 56 -16.27 -9.09 -1.61
N GLU A 57 -17.54 -8.75 -1.38
CA GLU A 57 -18.30 -7.84 -2.25
C GLU A 57 -17.63 -6.47 -2.36
N CYS A 58 -17.14 -5.93 -1.25
CA CYS A 58 -16.44 -4.65 -1.22
C CYS A 58 -15.13 -4.71 -2.01
N LEU A 59 -14.34 -5.76 -1.82
CA LEU A 59 -13.10 -6.02 -2.54
C LEU A 59 -13.36 -6.16 -4.05
N LEU A 60 -14.31 -7.01 -4.45
CA LEU A 60 -14.67 -7.21 -5.85
C LEU A 60 -15.26 -5.92 -6.46
N GLY A 61 -15.95 -5.09 -5.66
CA GLY A 61 -16.43 -3.78 -6.07
C GLY A 61 -15.33 -2.77 -6.44
N LEU A 62 -14.07 -3.01 -6.05
CA LEU A 62 -12.93 -2.22 -6.51
C LEU A 62 -12.63 -2.46 -8.01
N GLY A 63 -12.93 -3.67 -8.49
CA GLY A 63 -12.74 -4.09 -9.88
C GLY A 63 -11.32 -4.57 -10.19
N LEU A 64 -11.15 -5.19 -11.36
CA LEU A 64 -9.88 -5.79 -11.80
C LEU A 64 -8.75 -4.79 -12.06
N SER A 65 -9.08 -3.50 -12.24
CA SER A 65 -8.09 -2.43 -12.40
C SER A 65 -7.44 -2.00 -11.08
N TYR A 66 -7.94 -2.49 -9.95
CA TYR A 66 -7.39 -2.16 -8.64
C TYR A 66 -6.13 -2.98 -8.36
N ILE A 67 -5.03 -2.30 -8.03
CA ILE A 67 -3.74 -2.94 -7.78
C ILE A 67 -3.45 -2.89 -6.27
N PRO A 68 -3.49 -4.03 -5.55
CA PRO A 68 -3.10 -4.10 -4.14
C PRO A 68 -1.65 -3.64 -3.93
N THR A 69 -1.40 -2.87 -2.87
CA THR A 69 -0.04 -2.47 -2.51
C THR A 69 0.76 -3.72 -2.14
N SER A 70 1.74 -4.08 -2.98
CA SER A 70 2.63 -5.21 -2.70
C SER A 70 3.33 -5.03 -1.35
N LYS A 71 3.36 -6.12 -0.57
CA LYS A 71 4.19 -6.25 0.64
C LYS A 71 5.66 -6.41 0.22
N VAL A 72 6.23 -5.40 -0.43
CA VAL A 72 7.68 -5.38 -0.66
C VAL A 72 8.32 -5.15 0.69
N ASP A 73 8.99 -6.17 1.19
CA ASP A 73 9.74 -6.09 2.44
C ASP A 73 11.06 -5.35 2.19
N SER A 74 10.97 -4.02 2.15
CA SER A 74 12.13 -3.12 2.00
C SER A 74 13.18 -3.34 3.10
N THR A 75 12.80 -3.97 4.23
CA THR A 75 13.72 -4.26 5.33
C THR A 75 14.83 -5.23 4.92
N LYS A 76 14.55 -6.16 3.98
CA LYS A 76 15.53 -7.13 3.49
C LYS A 76 16.72 -6.46 2.79
N TYR A 77 16.45 -5.46 1.95
CA TYR A 77 17.50 -4.75 1.21
C TYR A 77 18.35 -3.89 2.14
N VAL A 78 17.69 -3.23 3.09
CA VAL A 78 18.34 -2.40 4.10
C VAL A 78 19.24 -3.24 5.01
N ALA A 79 18.76 -4.39 5.49
CA ALA A 79 19.55 -5.30 6.33
C ALA A 79 20.82 -5.79 5.62
N LYS A 80 20.72 -6.11 4.31
CA LYS A 80 21.88 -6.51 3.50
C LYS A 80 22.92 -5.39 3.38
N SER A 81 22.47 -4.15 3.16
CA SER A 81 23.35 -2.99 3.09
C SER A 81 24.05 -2.72 4.42
N ILE A 82 23.33 -2.83 5.54
CA ILE A 82 23.90 -2.66 6.89
C ILE A 82 24.97 -3.71 7.15
N ALA A 83 24.67 -4.99 6.91
CA ALA A 83 25.64 -6.08 7.09
C ALA A 83 26.91 -5.89 6.23
N GLY A 84 26.76 -5.36 5.01
CA GLY A 84 27.89 -4.99 4.15
C GLY A 84 28.76 -3.88 4.73
N VAL A 85 28.15 -2.82 5.26
CA VAL A 85 28.86 -1.71 5.90
C VAL A 85 29.55 -2.18 7.19
N GLU A 86 28.86 -2.96 8.03
CA GLU A 86 29.41 -3.50 9.27
C GLU A 86 30.62 -4.40 9.00
N SER A 87 30.51 -5.36 8.09
CA SER A 87 31.62 -6.25 7.72
C SER A 87 32.82 -5.49 7.17
N GLY A 88 32.60 -4.41 6.40
CA GLY A 88 33.64 -3.49 5.97
C GLY A 88 34.35 -2.80 7.14
N ILE A 89 33.58 -2.22 8.09
CA ILE A 89 34.14 -1.57 9.27
C ILE A 89 34.93 -2.56 10.14
N TYR A 90 34.41 -3.77 10.33
CA TYR A 90 35.10 -4.83 11.08
C TYR A 90 36.45 -5.23 10.45
N LYS A 91 36.57 -5.18 9.12
CA LYS A 91 37.80 -5.55 8.40
C LYS A 91 38.89 -4.49 8.53
N TYR A 92 38.54 -3.20 8.53
CA TYR A 92 39.52 -2.11 8.45
C TYR A 92 39.83 -1.42 9.80
N ALA A 93 39.03 -1.60 10.85
CA ALA A 93 39.23 -0.92 12.13
C ALA A 93 38.97 -1.82 13.36
N PRO A 94 39.88 -2.74 13.72
CA PRO A 94 39.73 -3.63 14.87
C PRO A 94 39.92 -2.95 16.24
N VAL A 95 40.28 -1.67 16.29
CA VAL A 95 40.60 -0.93 17.52
C VAL A 95 39.48 0.06 17.91
N ILE A 96 38.69 0.53 16.95
CA ILE A 96 37.63 1.53 17.16
C ILE A 96 36.23 0.87 17.13
N LYS A 97 36.19 -0.38 17.61
CA LYS A 97 35.15 -1.39 17.38
C LYS A 97 33.73 -0.98 17.77
N GLU A 98 33.59 -0.26 18.87
CA GLU A 98 32.28 -0.04 19.51
C GLU A 98 31.69 1.31 19.11
N LYS A 99 32.41 2.41 19.34
CA LYS A 99 31.85 3.75 19.15
C LYS A 99 31.46 4.06 17.71
N ILE A 100 32.29 3.69 16.74
CA ILE A 100 32.00 3.95 15.32
C ILE A 100 30.86 3.06 14.83
N VAL A 101 30.86 1.78 15.16
CA VAL A 101 29.80 0.84 14.74
C VAL A 101 28.46 1.26 15.33
N THR A 102 28.42 1.60 16.62
CA THR A 102 27.21 2.05 17.30
C THR A 102 26.72 3.40 16.76
N SER A 103 27.63 4.33 16.43
CA SER A 103 27.26 5.58 15.75
C SER A 103 26.66 5.35 14.37
N VAL A 104 27.27 4.48 13.55
CA VAL A 104 26.78 4.16 12.20
C VAL A 104 25.41 3.49 12.26
N ARG A 105 25.21 2.52 13.17
CA ARG A 105 23.90 1.92 13.43
C ARG A 105 22.87 2.97 13.78
N ASN A 106 23.16 3.84 14.75
CA ASN A 106 22.22 4.87 15.20
C ASN A 106 21.87 5.86 14.08
N THR A 107 22.84 6.29 13.27
CA THR A 107 22.58 7.18 12.12
C THR A 107 21.68 6.51 11.09
N ILE A 108 21.95 5.24 10.77
CA ILE A 108 21.16 4.48 9.81
C ILE A 108 19.76 4.22 10.36
N ASP A 109 19.62 3.77 11.61
CA ASP A 109 18.33 3.52 12.26
C ASP A 109 17.46 4.77 12.31
N ASN A 110 18.05 5.92 12.62
CA ASN A 110 17.34 7.20 12.63
C ASN A 110 16.88 7.59 11.22
N HIS A 111 17.74 7.43 10.22
CA HIS A 111 17.40 7.74 8.83
C HIS A 111 16.32 6.80 8.29
N LEU A 112 16.40 5.51 8.61
CA LEU A 112 15.40 4.51 8.24
C LEU A 112 14.07 4.78 8.93
N LYS A 113 14.05 5.09 10.25
CA LYS A 113 12.82 5.46 10.95
C LYS A 113 12.16 6.67 10.30
N GLN A 114 12.94 7.68 9.92
CA GLN A 114 12.44 8.85 9.22
C GLN A 114 11.85 8.49 7.84
N LEU A 115 12.57 7.71 7.03
CA LEU A 115 12.09 7.28 5.72
C LEU A 115 10.86 6.36 5.81
N PHE A 116 10.81 5.44 6.77
CA PHE A 116 9.66 4.56 6.99
C PHE A 116 8.45 5.31 7.55
N ALA A 117 8.66 6.37 8.34
CA ALA A 117 7.58 7.24 8.78
C ALA A 117 7.02 8.08 7.63
N GLN A 118 7.90 8.63 6.78
CA GLN A 118 7.52 9.43 5.61
C GLN A 118 6.90 8.61 4.47
N HIS A 119 7.38 7.38 4.29
CA HIS A 119 6.97 6.46 3.23
C HIS A 119 6.25 5.23 3.75
N ARG A 120 5.58 5.32 4.90
CA ARG A 120 4.66 4.27 5.34
C ARG A 120 3.58 4.19 4.26
N LYS A 121 3.75 3.29 3.30
CA LYS A 121 2.80 3.10 2.21
C LYS A 121 1.48 2.79 2.89
N ASN A 122 0.54 3.72 2.78
CA ASN A 122 -0.81 3.47 3.26
C ASN A 122 -1.26 2.18 2.58
N LYS A 123 -1.57 1.17 3.39
CA LYS A 123 -2.17 -0.05 2.87
C LYS A 123 -3.47 0.39 2.20
N ASN A 124 -3.62 0.02 0.95
CA ASN A 124 -4.79 0.41 0.18
C ASN A 124 -5.98 -0.56 0.42
N LEU A 125 -5.70 -1.72 1.04
CA LEU A 125 -6.70 -2.70 1.49
C LEU A 125 -6.60 -2.93 3.01
N THR A 126 -7.75 -3.26 3.61
CA THR A 126 -7.86 -3.71 4.99
C THR A 126 -7.36 -5.16 5.16
N LYS A 127 -7.18 -5.63 6.40
CA LYS A 127 -6.73 -7.01 6.65
C LYS A 127 -7.78 -8.02 6.18
N GLU A 128 -9.03 -7.66 6.39
CA GLU A 128 -10.24 -8.42 6.07
C GLU A 128 -10.37 -8.57 4.55
N GLN A 129 -10.11 -7.50 3.79
CA GLN A 129 -10.06 -7.56 2.32
C GLN A 129 -8.89 -8.40 1.81
N TYR A 130 -7.73 -8.41 2.47
CA TYR A 130 -6.64 -9.32 2.13
C TYR A 130 -6.99 -10.78 2.40
N LEU A 131 -7.75 -11.04 3.47
CA LEU A 131 -8.25 -12.39 3.76
C LEU A 131 -9.29 -12.81 2.72
N ALA A 132 -10.18 -11.91 2.31
CA ALA A 132 -11.13 -12.13 1.23
C ALA A 132 -10.44 -12.51 -0.10
N ILE A 133 -9.37 -11.81 -0.50
CA ILE A 133 -8.57 -12.20 -1.69
C ILE A 133 -8.07 -13.64 -1.55
N LYS A 134 -7.57 -14.00 -0.37
CA LYS A 134 -7.02 -15.33 -0.12
C LYS A 134 -8.13 -16.39 -0.21
N ASN A 135 -9.25 -16.17 0.48
CA ASN A 135 -10.37 -17.11 0.50
C ASN A 135 -10.93 -17.32 -0.91
N LEU A 136 -11.18 -16.25 -1.66
CA LEU A 136 -11.67 -16.32 -3.04
C LEU A 136 -10.70 -16.99 -4.00
N LYS A 137 -9.40 -16.96 -3.70
CA LYS A 137 -8.37 -17.62 -4.50
C LYS A 137 -8.21 -19.11 -4.14
N ASP A 138 -8.41 -19.44 -2.87
CA ASP A 138 -8.28 -20.80 -2.36
C ASP A 138 -9.54 -21.65 -2.64
N ASP A 139 -10.65 -21.03 -3.09
CA ASP A 139 -11.86 -21.72 -3.52
C ASP A 139 -11.79 -22.08 -5.01
N ASP A 140 -11.54 -23.37 -5.29
CA ASP A 140 -11.43 -23.92 -6.64
C ASP A 140 -12.79 -24.10 -7.36
N TYR A 141 -13.92 -23.92 -6.66
CA TYR A 141 -15.26 -24.11 -7.25
C TYR A 141 -15.82 -22.83 -7.87
N ILE A 142 -15.27 -21.67 -7.53
CA ILE A 142 -15.73 -20.38 -8.01
C ILE A 142 -14.71 -19.74 -8.95
N ILE A 143 -15.22 -18.98 -9.92
CA ILE A 143 -14.41 -18.19 -10.83
C ILE A 143 -14.93 -16.76 -10.90
N VAL A 144 -13.99 -15.81 -10.87
CA VAL A 144 -14.25 -14.37 -10.98
C VAL A 144 -13.84 -13.89 -12.37
N VAL A 145 -14.82 -13.50 -13.19
CA VAL A 145 -14.60 -13.08 -14.59
C VAL A 145 -15.13 -11.67 -14.85
N PRO A 146 -14.53 -10.92 -15.79
CA PRO A 146 -15.13 -9.67 -16.27
C PRO A 146 -16.45 -9.95 -16.97
N ALA A 147 -17.46 -9.10 -16.72
CA ALA A 147 -18.69 -9.11 -17.48
C ALA A 147 -18.46 -8.51 -18.88
N ASP A 148 -19.21 -9.01 -19.87
CA ASP A 148 -19.19 -8.51 -21.26
C ASP A 148 -19.50 -7.00 -21.34
N LYS A 149 -20.37 -6.49 -20.45
CA LYS A 149 -20.84 -5.09 -20.47
C LYS A 149 -20.69 -4.39 -19.13
N GLY A 150 -20.30 -3.12 -19.19
CA GLY A 150 -20.38 -2.20 -18.05
C GLY A 150 -19.27 -2.33 -17.01
N GLY A 151 -18.16 -3.02 -17.30
CA GLY A 151 -17.02 -3.13 -16.39
C GLY A 151 -17.36 -3.80 -15.05
N LYS A 152 -18.38 -4.66 -15.06
CA LYS A 152 -18.80 -5.45 -13.90
C LYS A 152 -17.94 -6.71 -13.79
N LEU A 153 -17.97 -7.32 -12.62
CA LEU A 153 -17.41 -8.61 -12.30
C LEU A 153 -18.55 -9.60 -12.08
N VAL A 154 -18.38 -10.80 -12.59
CA VAL A 154 -19.31 -11.92 -12.37
C VAL A 154 -18.56 -12.98 -11.58
N VAL A 155 -19.18 -13.44 -10.50
CA VAL A 155 -18.74 -14.63 -9.75
C VAL A 155 -19.66 -15.77 -10.14
N MET A 156 -19.12 -16.88 -10.61
CA MET A 156 -19.92 -18.06 -10.99
C MET A 156 -19.18 -19.34 -10.65
N GLU A 157 -19.86 -20.47 -10.72
CA GLU A 157 -19.21 -21.76 -10.56
C GLU A 157 -18.34 -22.09 -11.77
N VAL A 158 -17.24 -22.80 -11.54
CA VAL A 158 -16.31 -23.18 -12.61
C VAL A 158 -17.00 -24.06 -13.66
N ASN A 159 -17.88 -24.98 -13.25
CA ASN A 159 -18.61 -25.85 -14.17
C ASN A 159 -19.55 -25.05 -15.07
N ASP A 160 -20.36 -24.16 -14.51
CA ASP A 160 -21.24 -23.25 -15.26
C ASP A 160 -20.47 -22.36 -16.24
N TYR A 161 -19.24 -21.97 -15.87
CA TYR A 161 -18.38 -21.22 -16.76
C TYR A 161 -17.92 -22.06 -17.94
N ILE A 162 -17.47 -23.29 -17.69
CA ILE A 162 -17.00 -24.24 -18.72
C ILE A 162 -18.14 -24.55 -19.71
N GLU A 163 -19.34 -24.86 -19.22
CA GLU A 163 -20.51 -25.13 -20.08
C GLU A 163 -20.91 -23.94 -20.97
N LYS A 164 -20.58 -22.70 -20.57
CA LYS A 164 -20.89 -21.50 -21.37
C LYS A 164 -19.85 -21.20 -22.44
N ILE A 165 -18.64 -21.74 -22.31
CA ILE A 165 -17.53 -21.48 -23.24
C ILE A 165 -17.27 -22.65 -24.19
N GLU A 166 -17.66 -23.88 -23.83
CA GLU A 166 -17.71 -25.05 -24.72
C GLU A 166 -18.92 -25.00 -25.67
#